data_AF-A0AAC8XKS4-F1
#
_entry.id   AF-A0AAC8XKS4-F1
#
_cell.length_a   1.000
_cell.length_b   1.000
_cell.length_c   1.000
_cell.angle_alpha   90.00
_cell.angle_beta   90.00
_cell.angle_gamma   90.00
#
_symmetry.space_group_name_H-M   'P 1'
#
loop_
_entity.id
_entity.type
_entity.pdbx_description
1 polymer ?
#
loop_
_entity_poly.entity_id
_entity_poly.type
_entity_poly.pdbx_seq_one_letter_code
_entity_poly.pdbx_strand_id
1 'polypeptide(L)'
;MEGNYKKGGKRYLIIGFTLVEALITMAIVGILSVAASSAVNSSWQLSQTNKVKAYLLSIQAMQSRSWLETGLYLPLSALPQADVQNVSFSQINHQGSGYEVVATFLFKDANDSCRTIKISETALSPKSCW
;
A
#
# COMPACT_ATOMS: atom_id res chain seq x y z
N MET A 1 -0.84 -63.26 -53.65
CA MET A 1 0.49 -62.76 -53.28
C MET A 1 0.39 -61.25 -53.16
N GLU A 2 0.87 -60.76 -52.00
CA GLU A 2 1.31 -59.41 -51.67
C GLU A 2 0.32 -58.23 -51.74
N GLY A 3 -0.16 -57.87 -50.54
CA GLY A 3 -0.84 -56.61 -50.26
C GLY A 3 0.13 -55.44 -50.18
N ASN A 4 -0.24 -54.33 -50.82
CA ASN A 4 0.54 -53.10 -50.84
C ASN A 4 0.02 -52.14 -49.76
N TYR A 5 0.47 -52.32 -48.51
CA TYR A 5 0.15 -51.41 -47.41
C TYR A 5 1.03 -50.16 -47.52
N LYS A 6 0.50 -49.09 -48.11
CA LYS A 6 1.13 -47.76 -48.03
C LYS A 6 1.08 -47.28 -46.59
N LYS A 7 2.18 -47.46 -45.85
CA LYS A 7 2.42 -46.82 -44.55
C LYS A 7 2.35 -45.30 -44.76
N GLY A 8 1.19 -44.71 -44.47
CA GLY A 8 1.05 -43.28 -44.27
C GLY A 8 1.92 -42.89 -43.08
N GLY A 9 3.15 -42.48 -43.36
CA GLY A 9 4.05 -41.95 -42.34
C GLY A 9 3.41 -40.69 -41.77
N LYS A 10 2.86 -40.79 -40.55
CA LYS A 10 2.53 -39.62 -39.75
C LYS A 10 3.84 -38.86 -39.51
N ARG A 11 4.08 -37.82 -40.31
CA ARG A 11 5.09 -36.81 -39.98
C ARG A 11 4.56 -36.10 -38.75
N TYR A 12 5.09 -36.44 -37.58
CA TYR A 12 4.98 -35.59 -36.42
C TYR A 12 5.64 -34.27 -36.81
N LEU A 13 4.84 -33.25 -37.06
CA LEU A 13 5.33 -31.89 -37.22
C LEU A 13 5.88 -31.53 -35.84
N ILE A 14 7.20 -31.68 -35.67
CA ILE A 14 7.90 -31.15 -34.51
C ILE A 14 7.79 -29.63 -34.69
N ILE A 15 6.74 -29.04 -34.13
CA ILE A 15 6.60 -27.60 -34.00
C ILE A 15 7.65 -27.19 -32.97
N GLY A 16 8.87 -26.95 -33.44
CA GLY A 16 9.93 -26.38 -32.63
C GLY A 16 9.60 -24.93 -32.35
N PHE A 17 9.66 -24.54 -31.08
CA PHE A 17 9.52 -23.14 -30.70
C PHE A 17 10.71 -22.37 -31.25
N THR A 18 10.45 -21.33 -32.04
CA THR A 18 11.55 -20.54 -32.60
C THR A 18 12.16 -19.68 -31.50
N LEU A 19 13.47 -19.45 -31.56
CA LEU A 19 14.15 -18.58 -30.59
C LEU A 19 13.54 -17.17 -30.58
N VAL A 20 13.05 -16.70 -31.72
CA VAL A 20 12.37 -15.40 -31.86
C VAL A 20 11.05 -15.38 -31.11
N GLU A 21 10.25 -16.45 -31.17
CA GLU A 21 8.99 -16.58 -30.44
C GLU A 21 9.23 -16.61 -28.91
N ALA A 22 10.31 -17.27 -28.47
CA ALA A 22 10.76 -17.23 -27.08
C ALA A 22 11.15 -15.82 -26.62
N LEU A 23 11.87 -15.09 -27.46
CA LEU A 23 12.28 -13.73 -27.15
C LEU A 23 11.07 -12.79 -27.06
N ILE A 24 10.12 -12.91 -27.99
CA ILE A 24 8.89 -12.10 -27.99
C ILE A 24 8.04 -12.41 -26.75
N THR A 25 7.84 -13.69 -26.40
CA THR A 25 7.06 -14.07 -25.22
C THR A 25 7.70 -13.59 -23.92
N MET A 26 9.02 -13.72 -23.75
CA MET A 26 9.72 -13.16 -22.59
C MET A 26 9.62 -11.64 -22.53
N ALA A 27 9.70 -10.94 -23.67
CA ALA A 27 9.54 -9.48 -23.71
C ALA A 27 8.14 -9.05 -23.25
N ILE A 28 7.08 -9.74 -23.72
CA ILE A 28 5.70 -9.45 -23.31
C ILE A 28 5.51 -9.71 -21.80
N VAL A 29 5.99 -10.85 -21.30
CA VAL A 29 5.89 -11.19 -19.87
C VAL A 29 6.66 -10.17 -19.01
N GLY A 30 7.83 -9.72 -19.46
CA GLY A 30 8.60 -8.68 -18.78
C GLY A 30 7.81 -7.38 -18.64
N ILE A 31 7.22 -6.89 -19.74
CA ILE A 31 6.42 -5.66 -19.74
C ILE A 31 5.20 -5.79 -18.80
N LEU A 32 4.48 -6.91 -18.89
CA LEU A 32 3.31 -7.16 -18.05
C LEU A 32 3.68 -7.27 -16.57
N SER A 33 4.81 -7.90 -16.25
CA SER A 33 5.28 -8.06 -14.87
C SER A 33 5.63 -6.72 -14.22
N VAL A 34 6.27 -5.81 -14.96
CA VAL A 34 6.58 -4.45 -14.47
C VAL A 34 5.30 -3.66 -14.22
N ALA A 35 4.38 -3.68 -15.19
CA ALA A 35 3.10 -3.00 -15.06
C ALA A 35 2.30 -3.52 -13.85
N ALA A 36 2.18 -4.84 -13.72
CA ALA A 36 1.48 -5.47 -12.60
C ALA A 36 2.13 -5.12 -11.25
N SER A 37 3.46 -5.16 -11.16
CA SER A 37 4.18 -4.85 -9.92
C SER A 37 3.96 -3.40 -9.48
N SER A 38 3.99 -2.45 -10.42
CA SER A 38 3.71 -1.04 -10.11
C SER A 38 2.27 -0.80 -9.64
N ALA A 39 1.30 -1.49 -10.25
CA ALA A 39 -0.11 -1.42 -9.87
C ALA A 39 -0.34 -2.00 -8.46
N VAL A 40 0.30 -3.12 -8.13
CA VAL A 40 0.22 -3.72 -6.80
C VAL A 40 0.83 -2.80 -5.75
N ASN A 41 2.01 -2.22 -6.03
CA ASN A 41 2.68 -1.34 -5.07
C ASN A 41 1.87 -0.07 -4.79
N SER A 42 1.32 0.57 -5.84
CA SER A 42 0.47 1.76 -5.68
C SER A 42 -0.82 1.45 -4.89
N SER A 43 -1.46 0.31 -5.16
CA SER A 43 -2.64 -0.14 -4.43
C SER A 43 -2.34 -0.42 -2.95
N TRP A 44 -1.19 -1.04 -2.69
CA TRP A 44 -0.72 -1.29 -1.33
C TRP A 44 -0.48 0.02 -0.57
N GLN A 45 0.22 0.98 -1.19
CA GLN A 45 0.46 2.30 -0.59
C GLN A 45 -0.85 3.03 -0.27
N LEU A 46 -1.81 3.04 -1.20
CA LEU A 46 -3.13 3.64 -0.99
C LEU A 46 -3.88 2.98 0.17
N SER A 47 -3.85 1.65 0.23
CA SER A 47 -4.47 0.88 1.33
C SER A 47 -3.86 1.25 2.69
N GLN A 48 -2.53 1.31 2.79
CA GLN A 48 -1.86 1.73 4.02
C GLN A 48 -2.21 3.16 4.40
N THR A 49 -2.21 4.09 3.43
CA THR A 49 -2.61 5.48 3.68
C THR A 49 -4.05 5.57 4.22
N ASN A 50 -4.99 4.82 3.65
CA ASN A 50 -6.37 4.82 4.12
C ASN A 50 -6.52 4.20 5.53
N LYS A 51 -5.77 3.13 5.83
CA LYS A 51 -5.72 2.57 7.18
C LYS A 51 -5.23 3.58 8.21
N VAL A 52 -4.15 4.30 7.89
CA VAL A 52 -3.64 5.36 8.77
C VAL A 52 -4.65 6.49 8.94
N LYS A 53 -5.29 6.95 7.87
CA LYS A 53 -6.34 7.99 7.96
C LYS A 53 -7.48 7.55 8.87
N ALA A 54 -7.99 6.33 8.69
CA ALA A 54 -9.06 5.78 9.52
C ALA A 54 -8.63 5.66 10.99
N TYR A 55 -7.40 5.21 11.25
CA TYR A 55 -6.83 5.11 12.58
C TYR A 55 -6.66 6.48 13.26
N LEU A 56 -6.18 7.48 12.52
CA LEU A 56 -6.06 8.83 13.05
C LEU A 56 -7.43 9.42 13.39
N LEU A 57 -8.44 9.25 12.52
CA LEU A 57 -9.80 9.71 12.80
C LEU A 57 -10.42 8.99 14.02
N SER A 58 -10.14 7.71 14.21
CA SER A 58 -10.61 6.99 15.40
C SER A 58 -9.94 7.51 16.68
N ILE A 59 -8.63 7.79 16.63
CA ILE A 59 -7.91 8.46 17.71
C ILE A 59 -8.53 9.82 18.01
N GLN A 60 -8.83 10.61 16.98
CA GLN A 60 -9.44 11.92 17.19
C GLN A 60 -10.76 11.81 17.97
N ALA A 61 -11.62 10.86 17.59
CA ALA A 61 -12.87 10.61 18.31
C ALA A 61 -12.65 10.15 19.76
N MET A 62 -11.68 9.25 20.00
CA MET A 62 -11.33 8.79 21.35
C MET A 62 -10.77 9.91 22.23
N GLN A 63 -9.90 10.75 21.67
CA GLN A 63 -9.33 11.90 22.37
C GLN A 63 -10.40 12.92 22.73
N SER A 64 -11.30 13.26 21.81
CA SER A 64 -12.43 14.14 22.08
C SER A 64 -13.34 13.58 23.18
N ARG A 65 -13.56 12.27 23.20
CA ARG A 65 -14.33 11.62 24.26
C ARG A 65 -13.63 11.68 25.61
N SER A 66 -12.34 11.36 25.67
CA SER A 66 -11.55 11.43 26.91
C SER A 66 -11.52 12.84 27.48
N TRP A 67 -11.40 13.85 26.61
CA TRP A 67 -11.45 15.26 27.01
C TRP A 67 -12.80 15.62 27.63
N LEU A 68 -13.91 15.16 27.06
CA LEU A 68 -15.25 15.40 27.61
C LEU A 68 -15.49 14.67 28.94
N GLU A 69 -14.95 13.46 29.11
CA GLU A 69 -15.15 12.66 30.32
C GLU A 69 -14.23 13.07 31.48
N THR A 70 -12.98 13.43 31.19
CA THR A 70 -11.93 13.64 32.22
C THR A 70 -11.28 15.01 32.17
N GLY A 71 -11.51 15.80 31.11
CA GLY A 71 -10.80 17.05 30.87
C GLY A 71 -9.33 16.87 30.48
N LEU A 72 -8.91 15.66 30.10
CA LEU A 72 -7.53 15.33 29.75
C LEU A 72 -7.45 14.47 28.48
N TYR A 73 -6.42 14.73 27.68
CA TYR A 73 -6.06 13.90 26.52
C TYR A 73 -5.21 12.70 26.94
N LEU A 74 -5.43 11.58 26.27
CA LEU A 74 -4.70 10.34 26.49
C LEU A 74 -3.28 10.42 25.88
N PRO A 75 -2.26 9.89 26.57
CA PRO A 75 -0.95 9.71 25.99
C PRO A 75 -0.99 8.62 24.91
N LEU A 76 -0.03 8.65 23.98
CA LEU A 76 0.07 7.70 22.86
C LEU A 76 0.13 6.22 23.32
N SER A 77 0.66 5.95 24.51
CA SER A 77 0.69 4.61 25.11
C SER A 77 -0.67 4.07 25.53
N ALA A 78 -1.65 4.94 25.78
CA ALA A 78 -3.01 4.57 26.16
C ALA A 78 -3.96 4.53 24.95
N LEU A 79 -3.50 4.94 23.78
CA LEU A 79 -4.23 4.83 22.52
C LEU A 79 -4.04 3.41 21.95
N PRO A 80 -5.05 2.86 21.24
CA PRO A 80 -4.92 1.54 20.63
C PRO A 80 -3.77 1.54 19.65
N GLN A 81 -3.01 0.44 19.58
CA GLN A 81 -1.89 0.35 18.63
C GLN A 81 -2.39 0.28 17.19
N ALA A 82 -1.71 1.00 16.30
CA ALA A 82 -1.98 0.94 14.87
C ALA A 82 -1.40 -0.34 14.26
N ASP A 83 -2.23 -1.17 13.63
CA ASP A 83 -1.77 -2.30 12.80
C ASP A 83 -1.49 -1.82 11.35
N VAL A 84 -0.42 -1.04 11.21
CA VAL A 84 0.04 -0.55 9.90
C VAL A 84 1.54 -0.73 9.77
N GLN A 85 1.96 -1.23 8.61
CA GLN A 85 3.39 -1.46 8.33
C GLN A 85 4.02 -0.21 7.72
N ASN A 86 5.30 0.02 8.02
CA ASN A 86 6.09 1.12 7.48
C ASN A 86 5.52 2.52 7.78
N VAL A 87 4.92 2.71 8.97
CA VAL A 87 4.42 4.00 9.45
C VAL A 87 4.89 4.20 10.87
N SER A 88 5.43 5.37 11.19
CA SER A 88 5.72 5.76 12.57
C SER A 88 4.67 6.75 13.08
N PHE A 89 4.32 6.61 14.35
CA PHE A 89 3.41 7.52 15.04
C PHE A 89 4.15 8.23 16.16
N SER A 90 3.94 9.53 16.28
CA SER A 90 4.37 10.33 17.42
C SER A 90 3.23 11.24 17.86
N GLN A 91 3.21 11.57 19.15
CA GLN A 91 2.25 12.52 19.71
C GLN A 91 3.03 13.64 20.40
N ILE A 92 2.60 14.87 20.15
CA ILE A 92 3.09 16.06 20.82
C ILE A 92 1.92 16.62 21.64
N ASN A 93 2.08 16.67 22.95
CA ASN A 93 1.12 17.31 23.83
C ASN A 93 1.53 18.77 24.02
N HIS A 94 0.65 19.68 23.65
CA HIS A 94 0.86 21.11 23.90
C HIS A 94 0.46 21.43 25.34
N GLN A 95 1.34 22.11 26.08
CA GLN A 95 1.09 22.61 27.42
C GLN A 95 -0.05 23.65 27.37
N GLY A 96 -1.31 23.21 27.44
CA GLY A 96 -2.45 24.13 27.43
C GLY A 96 -3.81 23.45 27.31
N SER A 97 -4.03 22.66 26.25
CA SER A 97 -5.27 21.90 26.02
C SER A 97 -5.27 21.29 24.61
N GLY A 98 -4.11 20.88 24.09
CA GLY A 98 -3.99 20.48 22.69
C GLY A 98 -3.11 19.26 22.53
N TYR A 99 -3.45 18.43 21.57
CA TYR A 99 -2.60 17.34 21.12
C TYR A 99 -2.41 17.44 19.61
N GLU A 100 -1.25 17.00 19.15
CA GLU A 100 -0.98 16.75 17.75
C GLU A 100 -0.48 15.30 17.62
N VAL A 101 -1.19 14.46 16.86
CA VAL A 101 -0.69 13.14 16.48
C VAL A 101 -0.16 13.22 15.06
N VAL A 102 1.10 12.84 14.89
CA VAL A 102 1.81 12.83 13.61
C VAL A 102 2.01 11.39 13.17
N ALA A 103 1.57 11.07 11.96
CA ALA A 103 1.88 9.83 11.28
C ALA A 103 2.86 10.09 10.13
N THR A 104 3.97 9.37 10.12
CA THR A 104 5.01 9.47 9.09
C THR A 104 5.05 8.18 8.28
N PHE A 105 4.75 8.28 6.99
CA PHE A 105 4.88 7.17 6.05
C PHE A 105 6.36 6.94 5.72
N LEU A 106 6.91 5.80 6.14
CA LEU A 106 8.31 5.43 5.90
C LEU A 106 8.55 4.94 4.46
N PHE A 107 7.49 4.51 3.77
CA PHE A 107 7.55 4.05 2.38
C PHE A 107 7.49 5.19 1.35
N LYS A 108 7.26 6.44 1.79
CA LYS A 108 7.25 7.64 0.93
C LYS A 108 8.62 8.32 0.98
N ASP A 109 8.98 8.94 -0.14
CA ASP A 109 10.20 9.74 -0.26
C ASP A 109 10.25 10.87 0.74
N ALA A 110 11.46 11.24 1.16
CA ALA A 110 11.66 12.25 2.18
C ALA A 110 11.14 13.65 1.79
N ASN A 111 11.08 13.92 0.49
CA ASN A 111 10.64 15.19 -0.07
C ASN A 111 9.15 15.21 -0.44
N ASP A 112 8.41 14.11 -0.21
CA ASP A 112 6.98 14.07 -0.49
C ASP A 112 6.21 14.90 0.56
N SER A 113 5.49 15.92 0.10
CA SER A 113 4.63 16.77 0.93
C SER A 113 3.58 15.99 1.74
N CYS A 114 3.18 14.80 1.27
CA CYS A 114 2.24 13.90 1.92
C CYS A 114 2.91 12.77 2.71
N ARG A 115 4.22 12.85 2.95
CA ARG A 115 4.94 11.89 3.78
C ARG A 115 4.47 11.90 5.23
N THR A 116 4.10 13.07 5.73
CA THR A 116 3.62 13.25 7.10
C THR A 116 2.20 13.78 7.06
N ILE A 117 1.30 13.09 7.75
CA ILE A 117 -0.05 13.57 8.01
C ILE A 117 -0.25 13.70 9.51
N LYS A 118 -1.03 14.70 9.89
CA LYS A 118 -1.21 15.12 11.26
C LYS A 118 -2.67 15.35 11.55
N ILE A 119 -3.05 15.03 12.76
CA ILE A 119 -4.33 15.40 13.34
C ILE A 119 -4.08 16.22 14.59
N SER A 120 -4.91 17.22 14.78
CA SER A 120 -5.09 17.90 16.05
C SER A 120 -6.56 17.82 16.45
N GLU A 121 -6.91 18.41 17.58
CA GLU A 121 -8.29 18.51 18.04
C GLU A 121 -9.24 19.07 16.96
N THR A 122 -8.79 20.08 16.21
CA THR A 122 -9.64 20.87 15.31
C THR A 122 -9.23 20.78 13.84
N ALA A 123 -8.06 20.23 13.52
CA ALA A 123 -7.52 20.27 12.17
C ALA A 123 -6.92 18.95 11.70
N LEU A 124 -7.16 18.67 10.42
CA LEU A 124 -6.50 17.64 9.64
C LEU A 124 -5.48 18.35 8.75
N SER A 125 -4.19 18.01 8.86
CA SER A 125 -3.14 18.65 8.06
C SER A 125 -2.15 17.63 7.48
N PRO A 126 -1.59 17.87 6.28
CA PRO A 126 -2.01 18.86 5.28
C PRO A 126 -3.28 18.41 4.53
N LYS A 127 -4.25 19.31 4.32
CA LYS A 127 -5.55 19.00 3.69
C LYS A 127 -5.45 18.34 2.31
N SER A 128 -4.39 18.62 1.54
CA SER A 128 -4.17 18.04 0.22
C SER A 128 -3.88 16.53 0.24
N CYS A 129 -3.50 16.00 1.41
CA CYS A 129 -3.09 14.61 1.59
C CYS A 129 -4.15 13.75 2.28
N TRP A 130 -5.25 14.38 2.72
CA TRP A 130 -6.42 13.75 3.33
C TRP A 130 -7.47 13.46 2.26
#